data_AF-K1X8K4-F1
#
_entry.id   AF-K1X8K4-F1
#
_cell.length_a   1.000
_cell.length_b   1.000
_cell.length_c   1.000
_cell.angle_alpha   90.00
_cell.angle_beta   90.00
_cell.angle_gamma   90.00
#
_symmetry.space_group_name_H-M   'P 1'
#
loop_
_entity.id
_entity.type
_entity.pdbx_description
1 polymer ?
#
loop_
_entity_poly.entity_id
_entity_poly.type
_entity_poly.pdbx_seq_one_letter_code
_entity_poly.pdbx_strand_id
1 'polypeptide(L)'
;MKNCQYCGRFFKPHPRLGNRQKCCDNPACKKKRKKESQKNWTAKNPDYFKGLYAETKEWRKKNQGRYQRKWRKKHREIQDSIVSG
;
A
#
# COMPACT_ATOMS: atom_id res chain seq x y z
N MET A 1 -24.44 -8.96 9.09
CA MET A 1 -23.91 -7.60 8.81
C MET A 1 -22.83 -7.24 9.81
N LYS A 2 -21.95 -6.27 9.50
CA LYS A 2 -20.94 -5.74 10.42
C LYS A 2 -20.87 -4.22 10.32
N ASN A 3 -20.55 -3.53 11.42
CA ASN A 3 -20.33 -2.09 11.43
C ASN A 3 -18.88 -1.74 11.03
N CYS A 4 -18.70 -0.76 10.14
CA CYS A 4 -17.41 -0.21 9.77
C CYS A 4 -16.82 0.64 10.91
N GLN A 5 -15.66 0.24 11.44
CA GLN A 5 -14.97 0.94 12.52
C GLN A 5 -14.54 2.39 12.18
N TYR A 6 -14.64 2.80 10.91
CA TYR A 6 -14.20 4.11 10.43
C TYR A 6 -15.31 5.07 10.06
N CYS A 7 -16.50 4.56 9.70
CA CYS A 7 -17.62 5.40 9.25
C CYS A 7 -18.97 5.01 9.85
N GLY A 8 -19.03 3.99 10.72
CA GLY A 8 -20.27 3.58 11.38
C GLY A 8 -21.24 2.80 10.49
N ARG A 9 -21.06 2.80 9.17
CA ARG A 9 -22.00 2.15 8.23
C ARG A 9 -21.96 0.63 8.37
N PHE A 10 -23.13 0.01 8.32
CA PHE A 10 -23.23 -1.43 8.18
C PHE A 10 -22.80 -1.89 6.78
N PHE A 11 -22.11 -3.01 6.71
CA PHE A 11 -21.69 -3.65 5.47
C PHE A 11 -21.72 -5.18 5.62
N LYS A 12 -21.76 -5.89 4.48
CA LYS A 12 -21.56 -7.33 4.42
C LYS A 12 -20.05 -7.61 4.26
N PRO A 13 -19.39 -8.26 5.23
CA PRO A 13 -17.98 -8.62 5.09
C PRO A 13 -17.75 -9.54 3.88
N HIS A 14 -16.60 -9.36 3.22
CA HIS A 14 -16.16 -10.25 2.17
C HIS A 14 -15.91 -11.66 2.75
N PRO A 15 -16.38 -12.76 2.11
CA PRO A 15 -16.29 -14.12 2.65
C PRO A 15 -14.88 -14.52 3.10
N ARG A 16 -13.85 -14.21 2.28
CA ARG A 16 -12.44 -14.49 2.60
C ARG A 16 -11.92 -13.77 3.86
N LEU A 17 -12.48 -12.62 4.19
CA LEU A 17 -12.02 -11.81 5.33
C LEU A 17 -12.87 -12.07 6.58
N GLY A 18 -14.18 -12.27 6.39
CA GLY A 18 -15.14 -12.49 7.47
C GLY A 18 -14.96 -11.48 8.59
N ASN A 19 -14.75 -11.99 9.81
CA ASN A 19 -14.59 -11.17 11.01
C ASN A 19 -13.32 -10.29 10.99
N ARG A 20 -12.31 -10.61 10.17
CA ARG A 20 -11.08 -9.83 10.04
C ARG A 20 -11.30 -8.51 9.28
N GLN A 21 -12.38 -8.37 8.51
CA GLN A 21 -12.66 -7.12 7.81
C GLN A 21 -13.12 -6.05 8.80
N LYS A 22 -12.27 -5.04 9.02
CA LYS A 22 -12.52 -3.94 9.98
C LYS A 22 -13.27 -2.75 9.37
N CYS A 23 -13.20 -2.58 8.06
CA CYS A 23 -13.78 -1.45 7.33
C CYS A 23 -14.65 -1.91 6.16
N CYS A 24 -15.63 -1.10 5.79
CA CYS A 24 -16.37 -1.27 4.54
C CYS A 24 -15.46 -1.01 3.32
N ASP A 25 -16.01 -1.21 2.12
CA ASP A 25 -15.24 -1.09 0.87
C ASP A 25 -15.04 0.36 0.39
N ASN A 26 -15.56 1.34 1.13
CA ASN A 26 -15.35 2.75 0.82
C ASN A 26 -13.85 3.08 0.82
N PRO A 27 -13.30 3.66 -0.28
CA PRO A 27 -11.89 4.00 -0.39
C PRO A 27 -11.34 4.86 0.76
N ALA A 28 -12.14 5.80 1.28
CA ALA A 28 -11.75 6.63 2.41
C ALA A 28 -11.52 5.80 3.69
N CYS A 29 -12.38 4.81 3.94
CA CYS A 29 -12.25 3.92 5.10
C CYS A 29 -11.05 2.98 4.93
N LYS A 30 -10.83 2.44 3.72
CA LYS A 30 -9.64 1.63 3.40
C LYS A 30 -8.34 2.44 3.61
N LYS A 31 -8.31 3.70 3.17
CA LYS A 31 -7.16 4.60 3.36
C LYS A 31 -6.89 4.90 4.83
N LYS A 32 -7.93 5.22 5.62
CA LYS A 32 -7.81 5.42 7.08
C LYS A 32 -7.26 4.17 7.77
N ARG A 33 -7.82 2.99 7.47
CA ARG A 33 -7.36 1.71 8.02
C ARG A 33 -5.91 1.41 7.69
N LYS A 34 -5.50 1.63 6.44
CA LYS A 34 -4.10 1.44 6.01
C LYS A 34 -3.15 2.36 6.77
N LYS A 35 -3.49 3.65 6.90
CA LYS A 35 -2.68 4.65 7.61
C LYS A 35 -2.49 4.27 9.08
N GLU A 36 -3.56 3.87 9.75
CA GLU A 36 -3.52 3.45 11.16
C GLU A 36 -2.70 2.17 11.35
N SER A 37 -2.94 1.15 10.51
CA SER A 37 -2.17 -0.10 10.55
C SER A 37 -0.68 0.16 10.31
N GLN A 38 -0.34 1.04 9.37
CA GLN A 38 1.04 1.43 9.11
C GLN A 38 1.64 2.10 10.35
N LYS A 39 0.96 3.10 10.93
CA LYS A 39 1.43 3.81 12.13
C LYS A 39 1.71 2.85 13.28
N ASN A 40 0.77 1.94 13.56
CA ASN A 40 0.92 0.97 14.64
C ASN A 40 2.07 0.00 14.37
N TRP A 41 2.23 -0.43 13.13
CA TRP A 41 3.32 -1.32 12.77
C TRP A 41 4.68 -0.63 12.83
N THR A 42 4.82 0.61 12.34
CA THR A 42 6.07 1.36 12.42
C THR A 42 6.46 1.70 13.85
N ALA A 43 5.48 1.99 14.72
CA ALA A 43 5.73 2.22 16.14
C ALA A 43 6.26 0.95 16.84
N LYS A 44 5.79 -0.23 16.44
CA LYS A 44 6.26 -1.53 16.94
C LYS A 44 7.58 -1.98 16.34
N ASN A 45 7.96 -1.43 15.19
CA ASN A 45 9.15 -1.82 14.43
C ASN A 45 9.98 -0.57 14.06
N PRO A 46 10.48 0.19 15.05
CA PRO A 46 11.16 1.47 14.82
C PRO A 46 12.44 1.33 13.98
N ASP A 47 13.08 0.16 14.04
CA ASP A 47 14.37 -0.09 13.40
C ASP A 47 14.25 -0.76 12.04
N TYR A 48 13.05 -1.19 11.63
CA TYR A 48 12.86 -1.95 10.40
C TYR A 48 13.37 -1.22 9.15
N PHE A 49 13.29 0.11 9.14
CA PHE A 49 13.76 0.94 8.03
C PHE A 49 15.15 1.52 8.23
N LYS A 50 15.82 1.26 9.37
CA LYS A 50 17.20 1.71 9.59
C LYS A 50 18.15 0.90 8.69
N GLY A 51 19.18 1.56 8.17
CA GLY A 51 20.23 0.93 7.33
C GLY A 51 19.88 0.75 5.84
N LEU A 52 18.68 0.31 5.50
CA LEU A 52 18.30 -0.01 4.11
C LEU A 52 18.30 1.19 3.16
N TYR A 53 18.00 2.40 3.67
CA TYR A 53 17.87 3.57 2.82
C TYR A 53 19.21 4.09 2.29
N ALA A 54 20.28 3.99 3.09
CA ALA A 54 21.60 4.45 2.69
C ALA A 54 22.15 3.60 1.52
N GLU A 55 22.09 2.27 1.65
CA GLU A 55 22.50 1.34 0.60
C GLU A 55 21.69 1.53 -0.68
N THR A 56 20.36 1.65 -0.54
CA THR A 56 19.47 1.91 -1.68
C THR A 56 19.81 3.24 -2.35
N LYS A 57 20.12 4.29 -1.58
CA LYS A 57 20.48 5.62 -2.11
C LYS A 57 21.80 5.57 -2.88
N GLU A 58 22.81 4.89 -2.35
CA GLU A 58 24.10 4.74 -3.01
C GLU A 58 24.00 3.87 -4.27
N TRP A 59 23.25 2.77 -4.23
CA TRP A 59 22.95 1.97 -5.41
C TRP A 59 22.25 2.80 -6.51
N ARG A 60 21.30 3.67 -6.14
CA ARG A 60 20.60 4.55 -7.10
C ARG A 60 21.54 5.56 -7.74
N LYS A 61 22.48 6.14 -6.99
CA LYS A 61 23.53 7.03 -7.52
C LYS A 61 24.44 6.29 -8.50
N LYS A 62 24.96 5.12 -8.10
CA LYS A 62 25.83 4.27 -8.96
C LYS A 62 25.14 3.89 -10.26
N ASN A 63 23.85 3.54 -10.22
CA ASN A 63 23.09 3.18 -11.40
C ASN A 63 22.47 4.36 -12.17
N GLN A 64 22.76 5.62 -11.77
CA GLN A 64 22.34 6.86 -12.44
C GLN A 64 20.86 6.87 -12.84
N GLY A 65 20.00 6.20 -12.06
CA GLY A 65 18.58 6.03 -12.39
C GLY A 65 18.23 5.28 -13.69
N ARG A 66 19.19 4.65 -14.39
CA ARG A 66 18.93 3.88 -15.62
C ARG A 66 17.93 2.75 -15.38
N TYR A 67 18.08 2.02 -14.28
CA TYR A 67 17.13 1.00 -13.86
C TYR A 67 15.73 1.58 -13.62
N GLN A 68 15.66 2.70 -12.90
CA GLN A 68 14.39 3.35 -12.56
C GLN A 68 13.66 3.85 -13.82
N ARG A 69 14.40 4.37 -14.81
CA ARG A 69 13.85 4.80 -16.10
C ARG A 69 13.29 3.62 -16.90
N LYS A 70 14.03 2.52 -17.01
CA LYS A 70 13.56 1.29 -17.67
C LYS A 70 12.31 0.74 -16.98
N TRP A 71 12.33 0.69 -15.64
CA TRP A 71 11.19 0.23 -14.85
C TRP A 71 9.96 1.12 -15.06
N ARG A 72 10.10 2.47 -15.00
CA ARG A 72 9.00 3.41 -15.24
C ARG A 72 8.40 3.28 -16.64
N LYS A 73 9.23 3.08 -17.67
CA LYS A 73 8.77 2.85 -19.05
C LYS A 73 7.90 1.58 -19.12
N LYS A 74 8.43 0.45 -18.63
CA LYS A 74 7.69 -0.83 -18.59
C LYS A 74 6.39 -0.72 -17.79
N HIS A 75 6.42 -0.02 -16.66
CA HIS A 75 5.24 0.13 -15.81
C HIS A 75 4.13 0.98 -16.46
N ARG A 76 4.52 1.96 -17.29
CA ARG A 76 3.59 2.74 -18.11
C ARG A 76 2.97 1.88 -19.21
N GLU A 77 3.78 1.11 -19.94
CA GLU A 77 3.29 0.17 -20.96
C GLU A 77 2.25 -0.81 -20.39
N ILE A 78 2.51 -1.35 -19.19
CA ILE A 78 1.55 -2.21 -18.49
C ILE A 78 0.25 -1.45 -18.17
N GLN A 79 0.32 -0.22 -17.66
CA GLN A 79 -0.89 0.56 -17.38
C GLN A 79 -1.69 0.85 -18.66
N ASP A 80 -1.03 1.27 -19.73
CA ASP A 80 -1.68 1.60 -20.99
C ASP A 80 -2.39 0.36 -21.59
N SER A 81 -1.79 -0.83 -21.44
CA SER A 81 -2.39 -2.10 -21.87
C SER A 81 -3.64 -2.51 -21.06
N ILE A 82 -3.76 -2.09 -19.80
CA ILE A 82 -4.92 -2.38 -18.93
C ILE A 82 -6.07 -1.41 -19.22
N VAL A 83 -5.77 -0.17 -19.65
CA VAL A 83 -6.77 0.86 -19.94
C VAL A 83 -7.38 0.71 -21.34
N SER A 84 -6.68 0.03 -22.24
CA SER A 84 -7.09 -0.13 -23.65
C SER A 84 -7.89 -1.42 -23.93
N GLY A 85 -8.28 -2.18 -22.89
CA GLY A 85 -9.10 -3.40 -22.99
C GLY A 85 -10.21 -3.39 -21.96
#